data_AF-A0A7V8IW63-F1
#
_entry.id   AF-A0A7V8IW63-F1
#
_cell.length_a   1.000
_cell.length_b   1.000
_cell.length_c   1.000
_cell.angle_alpha   90.00
_cell.angle_beta   90.00
_cell.angle_gamma   90.00
#
_symmetry.space_group_name_H-M   'P 1'
#
loop_
_entity.id
_entity.type
_entity.pdbx_description
1 polymer ?
#
loop_
_entity_poly.entity_id
_entity_poly.type
_entity_poly.pdbx_seq_one_letter_code
_entity_poly.pdbx_strand_id
1 'polypeptide(L)'
;MSLTVRIRSTTHSALRGLSKATGKTMQDILSLAIDEFRRKWILAASDQAFRDLKKDPKAWKEYKAEQKLWECTLTDGLEPE
;
A
#
# COMPACT_ATOMS: atom_id res chain seq x y z
N MET A 1 -0.83 -20.27 -14.91
CA MET A 1 0.33 -21.10 -14.53
C MET A 1 0.32 -21.22 -13.01
N SER A 2 0.37 -22.43 -12.44
CA SER A 2 0.34 -22.65 -10.99
C SER A 2 1.72 -22.99 -10.45
N LEU A 3 2.03 -22.46 -9.26
CA LEU A 3 3.26 -22.74 -8.51
C LEU A 3 2.88 -23.29 -7.14
N THR A 4 3.77 -24.09 -6.54
CA THR A 4 3.56 -24.66 -5.20
C THR A 4 4.53 -24.03 -4.21
N VAL A 5 4.01 -23.45 -3.13
CA VAL A 5 4.81 -22.90 -2.02
C VAL A 5 4.49 -23.69 -0.76
N ARG A 6 5.54 -24.07 -0.01
CA ARG A 6 5.39 -24.76 1.26
C ARG A 6 4.99 -23.74 2.34
N ILE A 7 3.86 -23.99 2.99
CA ILE A 7 3.33 -23.14 4.08
C ILE A 7 3.08 -23.97 5.33
N ARG A 8 2.92 -23.30 6.48
CA ARG A 8 2.55 -23.97 7.74
C ARG A 8 1.15 -24.57 7.61
N SER A 9 0.90 -25.69 8.31
CA SER A 9 -0.40 -26.35 8.33
C SER A 9 -1.52 -25.42 8.81
N THR A 10 -1.22 -24.54 9.76
CA THR A 10 -2.15 -23.52 10.28
C THR A 10 -2.57 -22.52 9.20
N THR A 11 -1.62 -22.02 8.40
CA THR A 11 -1.90 -21.11 7.27
C THR A 11 -2.77 -21.80 6.22
N HIS A 12 -2.45 -23.06 5.89
CA HIS A 12 -3.26 -23.84 4.96
C HIS A 12 -4.70 -24.04 5.48
N SER A 13 -4.88 -24.35 6.77
CA SER A 13 -6.20 -24.47 7.40
C SER A 13 -6.98 -23.15 7.36
N ALA A 14 -6.32 -22.02 7.60
CA ALA A 14 -6.95 -20.70 7.49
C ALA A 14 -7.41 -20.39 6.05
N LEU A 15 -6.55 -20.63 5.06
CA LEU A 15 -6.90 -20.48 3.64
C LEU A 15 -8.10 -21.35 3.26
N ARG A 16 -8.14 -22.61 3.74
CA ARG A 16 -9.26 -23.53 3.50
C ARG A 16 -10.55 -23.03 4.16
N GLY A 17 -10.49 -22.51 5.38
CA GLY A 17 -11.64 -21.93 6.08
C GLY A 17 -12.22 -20.74 5.33
N LEU A 18 -11.35 -19.81 4.93
CA LEU A 18 -11.74 -18.64 4.12
C LEU A 18 -12.31 -19.04 2.76
N SER A 19 -11.76 -20.07 2.12
CA SER A 19 -12.26 -20.58 0.85
C SER A 19 -13.70 -21.09 0.97
N LYS A 20 -13.99 -21.86 2.02
CA LYS A 20 -15.36 -22.32 2.32
C LYS A 20 -16.32 -21.16 2.61
N ALA A 21 -15.88 -20.15 3.34
CA ALA A 21 -16.72 -19.03 3.74
C ALA A 21 -17.01 -18.04 2.58
N THR A 22 -16.05 -17.87 1.66
CA THR A 22 -16.13 -16.83 0.61
C THR A 22 -16.46 -17.39 -0.78
N GLY A 23 -16.42 -18.71 -0.96
CA GLY A 23 -16.55 -19.37 -2.27
C GLY A 23 -15.35 -19.16 -3.21
N LYS A 24 -14.32 -18.42 -2.78
CA LYS A 24 -13.10 -18.17 -3.56
C LYS A 24 -12.12 -19.34 -3.43
N THR A 25 -11.25 -19.52 -4.40
CA THR A 25 -10.19 -20.54 -4.29
C THR A 25 -9.16 -20.13 -3.24
N MET A 26 -8.45 -21.10 -2.67
CA MET A 26 -7.35 -20.82 -1.74
C MET A 26 -6.22 -20.00 -2.41
N GLN A 27 -6.06 -20.11 -3.73
CA GLN A 27 -5.10 -19.32 -4.51
C GLN A 27 -5.55 -17.86 -4.60
N ASP A 28 -6.82 -17.60 -4.89
CA ASP A 28 -7.37 -16.23 -4.93
C ASP A 28 -7.24 -15.55 -3.56
N ILE A 29 -7.53 -16.27 -2.49
CA ILE A 29 -7.42 -15.75 -1.12
C ILE A 29 -5.95 -15.43 -0.79
N LEU A 30 -5.02 -16.30 -1.18
CA LEU A 30 -3.60 -16.05 -0.99
C LEU A 30 -3.16 -14.79 -1.78
N SER A 31 -3.57 -14.65 -3.03
CA SER A 31 -3.29 -13.46 -3.85
C SER A 31 -3.82 -12.19 -3.20
N LEU A 32 -5.09 -12.20 -2.76
CA LEU A 32 -5.70 -11.06 -2.07
C LEU A 32 -4.96 -10.70 -0.77
N ALA A 33 -4.53 -11.70 0.00
CA ALA A 33 -3.79 -11.47 1.24
C ALA A 33 -2.41 -10.83 0.98
N ILE A 34 -1.72 -11.26 -0.08
CA ILE A 34 -0.43 -10.66 -0.49
C ILE A 34 -0.62 -9.24 -1.02
N ASP A 35 -1.66 -8.99 -1.81
CA ASP A 35 -1.96 -7.65 -2.32
C ASP A 35 -2.25 -6.67 -1.17
N GLU A 36 -3.06 -7.10 -0.20
CA GLU A 36 -3.37 -6.30 0.99
C GLU A 36 -2.11 -6.01 1.82
N PHE A 37 -1.24 -7.01 2.01
CA PHE A 37 0.04 -6.83 2.67
C PHE A 37 0.93 -5.84 1.92
N ARG A 38 1.01 -5.97 0.59
CA ARG A 38 1.83 -5.09 -0.26
C ARG A 38 1.35 -3.65 -0.18
N ARG A 39 0.04 -3.39 -0.21
CA ARG A 39 -0.52 -2.03 -0.07
C ARG A 39 -0.09 -1.40 1.25
N LYS A 40 -0.23 -2.12 2.36
CA LYS A 40 0.19 -1.66 3.69
C LYS A 40 1.69 -1.41 3.76
N TRP A 41 2.48 -2.32 3.18
CA TRP A 41 3.93 -2.19 3.16
C TRP A 41 4.40 -0.95 2.37
N ILE A 42 3.81 -0.67 1.21
CA ILE A 42 4.13 0.52 0.42
C ILE A 42 3.83 1.79 1.21
N LEU A 43 2.65 1.88 1.84
CA LEU A 43 2.29 3.05 2.64
C LEU A 43 3.24 3.26 3.82
N ALA A 44 3.60 2.18 4.53
CA ALA A 44 4.57 2.24 5.62
C ALA A 44 5.97 2.66 5.14
N ALA A 45 6.42 2.16 4.00
CA ALA A 45 7.70 2.53 3.39
C ALA A 45 7.71 4.00 2.97
N SER A 46 6.62 4.50 2.38
CA SER A 46 6.47 5.91 2.01
C SER A 46 6.47 6.83 3.23
N ASP A 47 5.73 6.49 4.29
CA ASP A 47 5.74 7.27 5.54
C ASP A 47 7.15 7.33 6.14
N GLN A 48 7.85 6.19 6.18
CA GLN A 48 9.23 6.13 6.66
C GLN A 48 10.17 7.00 5.81
N ALA A 49 10.05 6.96 4.48
CA ALA A 49 10.83 7.81 3.58
C ALA A 49 10.58 9.31 3.83
N PHE A 50 9.33 9.72 4.08
CA PHE A 50 9.02 11.11 4.45
C PHE A 50 9.56 11.48 5.83
N ARG A 51 9.53 10.58 6.81
CA ARG A 51 10.14 10.82 8.13
C ARG A 51 11.65 10.99 8.02
N ASP A 52 12.29 10.22 7.17
CA ASP A 52 13.74 10.33 6.94
C ASP A 52 14.07 11.62 6.18
N LEU A 53 13.28 11.99 5.16
CA LEU A 53 13.41 13.27 4.48
C LEU A 53 13.29 14.47 5.45
N LYS A 54 12.34 14.43 6.39
CA LYS A 54 12.15 15.48 7.41
C LYS A 54 13.36 15.66 8.34
N LYS A 55 14.21 14.65 8.50
CA LYS A 55 15.44 14.74 9.32
C LYS A 55 16.55 15.54 8.63
N ASP A 56 16.45 15.75 7.32
CA ASP A 56 17.32 16.64 6.55
C ASP A 56 16.61 17.99 6.33
N PRO A 57 16.96 19.05 7.09
CA PRO A 57 16.28 20.34 6.98
C PRO A 57 16.42 21.00 5.60
N LYS A 58 17.51 20.73 4.88
CA LYS A 58 17.74 21.31 3.55
C LYS A 58 16.82 20.64 2.54
N ALA A 59 16.86 19.31 2.47
CA ALA A 59 16.01 18.54 1.57
C ALA A 59 14.52 18.74 1.90
N TRP A 60 14.16 18.85 3.18
CA TRP A 60 12.78 19.14 3.60
C TRP A 60 12.31 20.52 3.14
N LYS A 61 13.18 21.54 3.21
CA LYS A 61 12.85 22.89 2.71
C LYS A 61 12.64 22.90 1.20
N GLU A 62 13.47 22.18 0.44
CA GLU A 62 13.34 22.04 -1.01
C GLU A 62 12.00 21.37 -1.38
N TYR A 63 11.67 20.24 -0.74
CA TYR A 63 10.40 19.54 -0.92
C TYR A 63 9.19 20.44 -0.59
N LYS A 64 9.23 21.21 0.49
CA LYS A 64 8.14 22.14 0.86
C LYS A 64 8.00 23.30 -0.12
N ALA A 65 9.11 23.79 -0.69
CA ALA A 65 9.08 24.82 -1.71
C ALA A 65 8.44 24.30 -3.01
N GLU A 66 8.79 23.07 -3.41
CA GLU A 66 8.14 22.38 -4.52
C GLU A 66 6.64 22.21 -4.23
N GLN A 67 6.25 21.64 -3.09
CA GLN A 67 4.84 21.45 -2.74
C GLN A 67 4.04 22.76 -2.84
N LYS A 68 4.61 23.88 -2.37
CA LYS A 68 3.98 25.20 -2.47
C LYS A 68 3.81 25.67 -3.92
N LEU A 69 4.72 25.32 -4.82
CA LEU A 69 4.56 25.60 -6.24
C LEU A 69 3.37 24.84 -6.81
N TRP A 70 3.16 23.59 -6.41
CA TRP A 70 2.01 22.78 -6.84
C TRP A 70 0.67 23.25 -6.25
N GLU A 71 0.67 23.96 -5.12
CA GLU A 71 -0.56 24.51 -4.53
C GLU A 71 -1.24 25.54 -5.46
N CYS A 72 -0.54 26.12 -6.45
CA CYS A 72 -1.16 27.06 -7.39
C CYS A 72 -2.19 26.41 -8.32
N THR A 73 -2.11 25.09 -8.54
CA THR A 73 -3.07 24.34 -9.37
C THR A 73 -4.14 23.63 -8.55
N LEU A 74 -4.20 23.88 -7.23
CA LEU A 74 -5.12 23.17 -6.33
C LEU A 74 -6.59 23.38 -6.68
N THR A 75 -6.94 24.55 -7.22
CA THR A 75 -8.31 24.92 -7.61
C THR A 75 -8.60 24.72 -9.09
N ASP A 76 -7.64 24.19 -9.86
CA ASP A 76 -7.83 24.01 -11.30
C ASP A 76 -8.97 23.02 -11.57
N GLY A 77 -9.94 23.45 -12.38
CA GLY A 77 -11.11 22.64 -12.74
C GLY A 77 -12.24 22.62 -11.70
N LEU A 78 -12.15 23.40 -10.62
CA LEU A 78 -13.26 23.64 -9.70
C LEU A 78 -14.07 24.87 -10.13
N GLU A 79 -15.40 24.80 -10.06
CA GLU A 79 -16.25 26.00 -10.16
C GLU A 79 -16.10 26.82 -8.87
N PRO A 80 -16.07 28.17 -8.96
CA PRO A 80 -16.09 29.01 -7.77
C PRO A 80 -17.42 28.84 -7.02
N GLU A 81 -17.34 28.65 -5.69
CA GLU A 81 -18.50 28.59 -4.79
C GLU A 81 -19.31 29.90 -4.77
#